data_AF-A0A1W1XI36-F1
#
_entry.id   AF-A0A1W1XI36-F1
#
_cell.length_a   1.000
_cell.length_b   1.000
_cell.length_c   1.000
_cell.angle_alpha   90.00
_cell.angle_beta   90.00
_cell.angle_gamma   90.00
#
_symmetry.space_group_name_H-M   'P 1'
#
loop_
_entity.id
_entity.type
_entity.pdbx_description
1 polymer ?
#
loop_
_entity_poly.entity_id
_entity_poly.type
_entity_poly.pdbx_seq_one_letter_code
_entity_poly.pdbx_strand_id
1 'polypeptide(L)'
;MHDGILLERRKFLQLGLMAGGVAALHVALPQASAAQLRTITLEECLALSPLEMAKRSEIVMQSWDFLRQAVSEIRNDSLRQAVFQILNNPAPTFTEALSSEKDRKEVYAQLQTQGAVDQIAFDQFLAPVDDPRKSPWPFLAGPGSGYQSHHAYPGGLVTHTALNTKVSLSLWEHYKTVYGFHLDRDVVIASQVLHDLHKPWVFQWQPNGESRTERKLAGTGEHHVYSIAESLHRGLPVEVCVAQACAHNHPGFPKDEEAPVRWLKAAATLTGKDPVKTGLLDSDGRTLPVPRRMENFVCHLGDHDWVLTVPAAKWVIEEMKQIAVKDYGMSEADLKGSRFNQLRNYVFSQASIMGLYHVLSTRGAEALSHTVQSVVVRS
;
A
#
# COMPACT_ATOMS: atom_id res chain seq x y z
N MET A 1 20.51 -57.67 -1.37
CA MET A 1 20.86 -56.55 -2.28
C MET A 1 19.86 -55.40 -2.16
N HIS A 2 19.72 -54.77 -0.98
CA HIS A 2 18.82 -53.61 -0.79
C HIS A 2 19.30 -52.61 0.28
N ASP A 3 20.60 -52.56 0.60
CA ASP A 3 21.15 -51.61 1.60
C ASP A 3 22.15 -50.59 1.03
N GLY A 4 22.55 -50.71 -0.25
CA GLY A 4 23.56 -49.83 -0.86
C GLY A 4 23.04 -48.46 -1.35
N ILE A 5 21.74 -48.33 -1.62
CA ILE A 5 21.16 -47.13 -2.28
C ILE A 5 20.74 -46.06 -1.25
N LEU A 6 20.48 -46.43 0.00
CA LEU A 6 20.11 -45.50 1.07
C LEU A 6 21.32 -44.75 1.67
N LEU A 7 22.51 -45.34 1.62
CA LEU A 7 23.74 -44.74 2.18
C LEU A 7 24.32 -43.62 1.31
N GLU A 8 24.16 -43.71 -0.02
CA GLU A 8 24.64 -42.69 -0.97
C GLU A 8 23.80 -41.40 -0.96
N ARG A 9 22.48 -41.49 -0.78
CA ARG A 9 21.60 -40.31 -0.74
C ARG A 9 21.85 -39.42 0.49
N ARG A 10 22.22 -40.02 1.64
CA ARG A 10 22.57 -39.25 2.85
C ARG A 10 23.92 -38.54 2.73
N LYS A 11 24.89 -39.13 2.05
CA LYS A 11 26.20 -38.49 1.80
C LYS A 11 26.11 -37.37 0.77
N PHE A 12 25.25 -37.49 -0.26
CA PHE A 12 25.03 -36.44 -1.24
C PHE A 12 24.38 -35.18 -0.63
N LEU A 13 23.45 -35.36 0.32
CA LEU A 13 22.83 -34.24 1.06
C LEU A 13 23.78 -33.58 2.08
N GLN A 14 24.77 -34.30 2.60
CA GLN A 14 25.75 -33.74 3.54
C GLN A 14 26.91 -33.01 2.84
N LEU A 15 27.27 -33.37 1.61
CA LEU A 15 28.34 -32.69 0.85
C LEU A 15 27.88 -31.39 0.17
N GLY A 16 26.58 -31.18 -0.07
CA GLY A 16 26.06 -29.92 -0.61
C GLY A 16 26.12 -28.73 0.38
N LEU A 17 26.35 -28.99 1.66
CA LEU A 17 26.35 -27.98 2.72
C LEU A 17 27.72 -27.31 2.96
N MET A 18 28.79 -27.74 2.30
CA MET A 18 30.16 -27.30 2.63
C MET A 18 30.92 -26.60 1.48
N ALA A 19 30.29 -26.33 0.33
CA ALA A 19 30.99 -25.77 -0.85
C ALA A 19 30.41 -24.45 -1.40
N GLY A 20 29.61 -23.73 -0.62
CA GLY A 20 29.14 -22.40 -0.98
C GLY A 20 29.16 -21.49 0.23
N GLY A 21 30.17 -20.65 0.33
CA GLY A 21 30.19 -19.54 1.28
C GLY A 21 29.08 -18.54 0.93
N VAL A 22 27.85 -18.88 1.30
CA VAL A 22 26.75 -17.93 1.39
C VAL A 22 26.80 -17.44 2.82
N ALA A 23 27.13 -16.17 3.01
CA ALA A 23 26.74 -15.48 4.23
C ALA A 23 25.22 -15.62 4.32
N ALA A 24 24.75 -16.63 5.04
CA ALA A 24 23.35 -16.74 5.42
C ALA A 24 23.10 -15.49 6.27
N LEU A 25 22.52 -14.47 5.65
CA LEU A 25 21.73 -13.50 6.37
C LEU A 25 20.63 -14.31 7.04
N HIS A 26 20.93 -14.83 8.24
CA HIS A 26 19.91 -15.11 9.22
C HIS A 26 19.27 -13.76 9.53
N VAL A 27 18.39 -13.32 8.65
CA VAL A 27 17.29 -12.45 9.04
C VAL A 27 16.56 -13.31 10.06
N ALA A 28 16.87 -13.09 11.34
CA ALA A 28 16.00 -13.49 12.40
C ALA A 28 14.63 -12.91 12.00
N LEU A 29 13.75 -13.76 11.47
CA LEU A 29 12.35 -13.41 11.33
C LEU A 29 11.97 -12.92 12.72
N PRO A 30 11.51 -11.67 12.88
CA PRO A 30 10.93 -11.27 14.14
C PRO A 30 9.89 -12.35 14.43
N GLN A 31 10.05 -13.07 15.54
CA GLN A 31 8.90 -13.75 16.09
C GLN A 31 7.85 -12.65 16.19
N ALA A 32 6.78 -12.76 15.41
CA ALA A 32 5.60 -11.96 15.64
C ALA A 32 5.07 -12.40 17.01
N SER A 33 5.72 -11.92 18.08
CA SER A 33 5.10 -11.92 19.38
C SER A 33 3.83 -11.12 19.22
N ALA A 34 2.82 -11.41 20.03
CA ALA A 34 1.79 -10.42 20.27
C ALA A 34 2.51 -9.10 20.59
N ALA A 35 2.58 -8.21 19.62
CA ALA A 35 3.10 -6.86 19.79
C ALA A 35 2.37 -6.30 21.01
N GLN A 36 3.06 -5.59 21.90
CA GLN A 36 2.48 -5.12 23.15
C GLN A 36 1.32 -4.18 22.83
N LEU A 37 0.11 -4.76 22.77
CA LEU A 37 -1.12 -4.04 22.49
C LEU A 37 -1.24 -2.94 23.53
N ARG A 38 -1.34 -1.69 23.08
CA ARG A 38 -1.48 -0.57 24.00
C ARG A 38 -2.92 -0.44 24.45
N THR A 39 -3.19 -0.87 25.67
CA THR A 39 -4.51 -0.73 26.32
C THR A 39 -4.78 0.73 26.67
N ILE A 40 -5.96 1.24 26.29
CA ILE A 40 -6.48 2.55 26.69
C ILE A 40 -7.95 2.47 27.08
N THR A 41 -8.52 3.51 27.70
CA THR A 41 -9.96 3.57 27.95
C THR A 41 -10.74 3.91 26.69
N LEU A 42 -12.03 3.58 26.64
CA LEU A 42 -12.91 4.02 25.55
C LEU A 42 -12.93 5.54 25.43
N GLU A 43 -12.96 6.28 26.54
CA GLU A 43 -12.93 7.74 26.52
C GLU A 43 -11.67 8.27 25.83
N GLU A 44 -10.49 7.76 26.20
CA GLU A 44 -9.24 8.13 25.55
C GLU A 44 -9.26 7.76 24.06
N CYS A 45 -9.74 6.56 23.72
CA CYS A 45 -9.84 6.09 22.33
C CYS A 45 -10.64 7.04 21.45
N LEU A 46 -11.76 7.57 21.96
CA LEU A 46 -12.62 8.49 21.21
C LEU A 46 -11.97 9.85 20.96
N ALA A 47 -11.02 10.26 21.80
CA ALA A 47 -10.33 11.54 21.73
C ALA A 47 -9.08 11.54 20.82
N LEU A 48 -8.55 10.36 20.44
CA LEU A 48 -7.32 10.28 19.66
C LEU A 48 -7.50 10.73 18.21
N SER A 49 -6.52 11.48 17.71
CA SER A 49 -6.36 11.72 16.27
C SER A 49 -5.81 10.47 15.55
N PRO A 50 -6.09 10.31 14.24
CA PRO A 50 -5.51 9.22 13.44
C PRO A 50 -3.99 9.09 13.55
N LEU A 51 -3.27 10.22 13.57
CA LEU A 51 -1.82 10.21 13.70
C LEU A 51 -1.36 9.71 15.07
N GLU A 52 -2.06 10.05 16.15
CA GLU A 52 -1.75 9.52 17.48
C GLU A 52 -2.03 8.02 17.57
N MET A 53 -3.13 7.53 16.97
CA MET A 53 -3.43 6.10 16.90
C MET A 53 -2.28 5.34 16.22
N ALA A 54 -1.84 5.81 15.05
CA ALA A 54 -0.75 5.20 14.27
C ALA A 54 0.59 5.22 15.04
N LYS A 55 0.96 6.36 15.65
CA LYS A 55 2.22 6.48 16.43
C LYS A 55 2.25 5.59 17.68
N ARG A 56 1.08 5.26 18.23
CA ARG A 56 0.95 4.39 19.41
C ARG A 56 1.01 2.91 19.05
N SER A 57 0.81 2.57 17.78
CA SER A 57 0.80 1.19 17.30
C SER A 57 2.20 0.67 17.03
N GLU A 58 2.59 -0.40 17.73
CA GLU A 58 3.88 -1.05 17.54
C GLU A 58 3.99 -1.67 16.14
N ILE A 59 2.97 -2.37 15.64
CA ILE A 59 3.01 -2.97 14.31
C ILE A 59 3.14 -1.93 13.19
N VAL A 60 2.48 -0.77 13.35
CA VAL A 60 2.60 0.35 12.41
C VAL A 60 4.02 0.92 12.45
N MET A 61 4.57 1.17 13.64
CA MET A 61 5.91 1.74 13.77
C MET A 61 7.01 0.76 13.31
N GLN A 62 6.90 -0.54 13.60
CA GLN A 62 7.82 -1.55 13.06
C GLN A 62 7.74 -1.64 11.53
N SER A 63 6.52 -1.55 10.96
CA SER A 63 6.32 -1.52 9.52
C SER A 63 6.91 -0.25 8.89
N TRP A 64 6.78 0.89 9.58
CA TRP A 64 7.37 2.16 9.17
C TRP A 64 8.89 2.11 9.15
N ASP A 65 9.49 1.59 10.22
CA ASP A 65 10.94 1.42 10.33
C ASP A 65 11.46 0.46 9.26
N PHE A 66 10.74 -0.63 8.98
CA PHE A 66 11.07 -1.54 7.89
C PHE A 66 11.04 -0.85 6.52
N LEU A 67 10.01 -0.06 6.21
CA LEU A 67 9.95 0.66 4.93
C LEU A 67 11.11 1.63 4.78
N ARG A 68 11.43 2.38 5.84
CA ARG A 68 12.58 3.30 5.85
C ARG A 68 13.90 2.56 5.69
N GLN A 69 14.05 1.41 6.33
CA GLN A 69 15.23 0.56 6.18
C GLN A 69 15.35 0.04 4.75
N ALA A 70 14.27 -0.48 4.15
CA ALA A 70 14.27 -0.92 2.76
C ALA A 70 14.65 0.22 1.80
N VAL A 71 14.07 1.42 1.97
CA VAL A 71 14.43 2.61 1.18
C VAL A 71 15.89 3.00 1.39
N SER A 72 16.44 2.85 2.60
CA SER A 72 17.85 3.16 2.88
C SER A 72 18.82 2.29 2.06
N GLU A 73 18.38 1.12 1.60
CA GLU A 73 19.17 0.18 0.82
C GLU A 73 19.08 0.41 -0.70
N ILE A 74 18.28 1.39 -1.16
CA ILE A 74 18.30 1.84 -2.56
C ILE A 74 19.69 2.41 -2.85
N ARG A 75 20.37 1.88 -3.86
CA ARG A 75 21.76 2.26 -4.20
C ARG A 75 21.85 3.60 -4.89
N ASN A 76 20.91 3.92 -5.77
CA ASN A 76 20.84 5.21 -6.43
C ASN A 76 20.49 6.31 -5.42
N ASP A 77 21.46 7.18 -5.10
CA ASP A 77 21.32 8.22 -4.08
C ASP A 77 20.19 9.20 -4.35
N SER A 78 20.01 9.63 -5.60
CA SER A 78 18.94 10.56 -5.99
C SER A 78 17.57 9.92 -5.84
N LEU A 79 17.41 8.66 -6.28
CA LEU A 79 16.17 7.91 -6.09
C LEU A 79 15.88 7.69 -4.60
N ARG A 80 16.87 7.28 -3.82
CA ARG A 80 16.75 7.08 -2.37
C ARG A 80 16.27 8.35 -1.67
N GLN A 81 16.89 9.50 -1.99
CA GLN A 81 16.50 10.80 -1.44
C GLN A 81 15.06 11.18 -1.85
N ALA A 82 14.70 11.01 -3.12
CA ALA A 82 13.35 11.31 -3.60
C ALA A 82 12.29 10.44 -2.90
N VAL A 83 12.53 9.13 -2.75
CA VAL A 83 11.61 8.22 -2.05
C VAL A 83 11.47 8.62 -0.58
N PHE A 84 12.55 8.97 0.11
CA PHE A 84 12.46 9.48 1.49
C PHE A 84 11.69 10.80 1.58
N GLN A 85 11.88 11.72 0.65
CA GLN A 85 11.13 12.98 0.61
C GLN A 85 9.63 12.72 0.44
N ILE A 86 9.23 11.82 -0.46
CA ILE A 86 7.83 11.44 -0.67
C ILE A 86 7.26 10.78 0.58
N LEU A 87 7.97 9.84 1.21
CA LEU A 87 7.49 9.18 2.43
C LEU A 87 7.30 10.17 3.59
N ASN A 88 8.23 11.13 3.76
CA ASN A 88 8.15 12.12 4.83
C ASN A 88 7.04 13.15 4.59
N ASN A 89 6.71 13.45 3.33
CA ASN A 89 5.67 14.39 2.94
C ASN A 89 5.06 13.96 1.58
N PRO A 90 4.03 13.09 1.58
CA PRO A 90 3.40 12.60 0.36
C PRO A 90 2.43 13.64 -0.20
N ALA A 91 2.95 14.83 -0.44
CA ALA A 91 2.20 15.99 -0.93
C ALA A 91 2.01 15.88 -2.45
N PRO A 92 0.83 16.24 -2.99
CA PRO A 92 0.56 16.19 -4.41
C PRO A 92 1.15 17.38 -5.16
N THR A 93 2.47 17.48 -5.17
CA THR A 93 3.18 18.65 -5.75
C THR A 93 2.96 18.79 -7.24
N PHE A 94 2.66 17.69 -7.95
CA PHE A 94 2.27 17.77 -9.36
C PHE A 94 1.05 18.68 -9.61
N THR A 95 0.20 18.92 -8.61
CA THR A 95 -0.97 19.81 -8.73
C THR A 95 -0.63 21.29 -8.70
N GLU A 96 0.61 21.70 -8.39
CA GLU A 96 1.04 23.10 -8.43
C GLU A 96 0.87 23.72 -9.83
N ALA A 97 1.17 22.93 -10.86
CA ALA A 97 0.96 23.31 -12.26
C ALA A 97 -0.53 23.40 -12.64
N LEU A 98 -1.43 22.96 -11.77
CA LEU A 98 -2.88 22.95 -11.94
C LEU A 98 -3.58 23.94 -11.00
N SER A 99 -2.86 24.97 -10.55
CA SER A 99 -3.37 25.97 -9.59
C SER A 99 -4.42 26.90 -10.21
N SER A 100 -4.34 27.18 -11.52
CA SER A 100 -5.34 27.96 -12.24
C SER A 100 -6.50 27.11 -12.76
N GLU A 101 -7.71 27.68 -12.81
CA GLU A 101 -8.87 27.00 -13.38
C GLU A 101 -8.70 26.71 -14.88
N LYS A 102 -7.99 27.59 -15.60
CA LYS A 102 -7.67 27.40 -17.02
C LYS A 102 -6.85 26.14 -17.23
N ASP A 103 -5.74 25.97 -16.50
CA ASP A 103 -4.86 24.81 -16.64
C ASP A 103 -5.61 23.52 -16.26
N ARG A 104 -6.43 23.57 -15.20
CA ARG A 104 -7.32 22.46 -14.84
C ARG A 104 -8.28 22.11 -15.97
N LYS A 105 -8.93 23.08 -16.61
CA LYS A 105 -9.89 22.85 -17.71
C LYS A 105 -9.20 22.22 -18.92
N GLU A 106 -8.00 22.67 -19.26
CA GLU A 106 -7.22 22.12 -20.37
C GLU A 106 -6.84 20.66 -20.10
N VAL A 107 -6.30 20.35 -18.92
CA VAL A 107 -5.94 18.99 -18.51
C VAL A 107 -7.17 18.09 -18.43
N TYR A 108 -8.27 18.58 -17.86
CA TYR A 108 -9.52 17.82 -17.78
C TYR A 108 -10.08 17.49 -19.17
N ALA A 109 -10.05 18.42 -20.13
CA ALA A 109 -10.50 18.17 -21.49
C ALA A 109 -9.63 17.09 -22.20
N GLN A 110 -8.31 17.08 -21.94
CA GLN A 110 -7.43 16.02 -22.43
C GLN A 110 -7.75 14.67 -21.79
N LEU A 111 -8.00 14.64 -20.48
CA LEU A 111 -8.42 13.42 -19.78
C LEU A 111 -9.79 12.93 -20.28
N GLN A 112 -10.73 13.82 -20.61
CA GLN A 112 -12.02 13.45 -21.22
C GLN A 112 -11.82 12.78 -22.58
N THR A 113 -10.94 13.33 -23.42
CA THR A 113 -10.59 12.74 -24.73
C THR A 113 -10.02 11.31 -24.58
N GLN A 114 -9.38 11.02 -23.46
CA GLN A 114 -8.83 9.69 -23.14
C GLN A 114 -9.85 8.74 -22.49
N GLY A 115 -11.07 9.20 -22.19
CA GLY A 115 -12.03 8.45 -21.37
C GLY A 115 -11.57 8.25 -19.92
N ALA A 116 -10.65 9.10 -19.44
CA ALA A 116 -10.07 8.97 -18.10
C ALA A 116 -10.98 9.52 -17.00
N VAL A 117 -11.88 10.46 -17.32
CA VAL A 117 -12.75 11.14 -16.35
C VAL A 117 -14.24 10.95 -16.63
N ASP A 118 -14.63 9.87 -17.30
CA ASP A 118 -16.04 9.59 -17.68
C ASP A 118 -17.01 9.51 -16.49
N GLN A 119 -16.48 9.30 -15.28
CA GLN A 119 -17.27 9.08 -14.04
C GLN A 119 -17.00 10.13 -12.95
N ILE A 120 -16.29 11.22 -13.27
CA ILE A 120 -15.87 12.22 -12.29
C ILE A 120 -16.02 13.62 -12.88
N ALA A 121 -16.62 14.54 -12.12
CA ALA A 121 -16.86 15.91 -12.58
C ALA A 121 -15.59 16.77 -12.50
N PHE A 122 -15.58 17.88 -13.25
CA PHE A 122 -14.47 18.83 -13.32
C PHE A 122 -14.09 19.45 -11.96
N ASP A 123 -15.04 19.66 -11.06
CA ASP A 123 -14.79 20.20 -9.72
C ASP A 123 -14.34 19.10 -8.73
N GLN A 124 -14.30 17.84 -9.16
CA GLN A 124 -14.04 16.68 -8.32
C GLN A 124 -12.84 15.84 -8.77
N PHE A 125 -12.26 16.09 -9.96
CA PHE A 125 -11.15 15.29 -10.51
C PHE A 125 -9.79 15.51 -9.83
N LEU A 126 -9.70 16.40 -8.85
CA LEU A 126 -8.60 16.50 -7.91
C LEU A 126 -9.19 16.43 -6.50
N ALA A 127 -8.58 15.62 -5.63
CA ALA A 127 -8.98 15.62 -4.23
C ALA A 127 -8.63 16.98 -3.58
N PRO A 128 -9.43 17.44 -2.59
CA PRO A 128 -9.17 18.72 -1.93
C PRO A 128 -7.74 18.78 -1.35
N VAL A 129 -7.05 19.91 -1.50
CA VAL A 129 -5.73 20.14 -0.89
C VAL A 129 -5.57 21.64 -0.64
N ASP A 130 -5.19 22.00 0.59
CA ASP A 130 -5.01 23.41 0.98
C ASP A 130 -3.68 23.98 0.44
N ASP A 131 -2.60 23.22 0.58
CA ASP A 131 -1.27 23.54 0.02
C ASP A 131 -0.73 22.29 -0.71
N PRO A 132 -0.58 22.31 -2.04
CA PRO A 132 0.00 21.21 -2.82
C PRO A 132 1.37 20.71 -2.33
N ARG A 133 2.10 21.53 -1.57
CA ARG A 133 3.41 21.20 -0.99
C ARG A 133 3.33 20.49 0.35
N LYS A 134 2.13 20.35 0.93
CA LYS A 134 1.91 19.72 2.21
C LYS A 134 0.83 18.65 2.10
N SER A 135 1.18 17.40 2.38
CA SER A 135 0.18 16.35 2.42
C SER A 135 -0.85 16.62 3.53
N PRO A 136 -2.16 16.44 3.28
CA PRO A 136 -3.18 16.58 4.33
C PRO A 136 -2.92 15.67 5.53
N TRP A 137 -2.39 14.47 5.26
CA TRP A 137 -1.99 13.51 6.27
C TRP A 137 -0.61 12.93 5.96
N PRO A 138 0.24 12.67 6.97
CA PRO A 138 1.49 11.97 6.74
C PRO A 138 1.21 10.54 6.27
N PHE A 139 2.16 9.95 5.53
CA PHE A 139 2.11 8.55 5.10
C PHE A 139 1.82 7.61 6.29
N LEU A 140 2.43 7.90 7.44
CA LEU A 140 2.27 7.16 8.69
C LEU A 140 0.81 7.06 9.18
N ALA A 141 -0.04 8.04 8.89
CA ALA A 141 -1.44 8.05 9.33
C ALA A 141 -2.41 7.65 8.23
N GLY A 142 -1.94 7.42 7.00
CA GLY A 142 -2.79 7.10 5.86
C GLY A 142 -3.51 5.75 6.03
N PRO A 143 -4.76 5.63 5.59
CA PRO A 143 -5.42 4.34 5.44
C PRO A 143 -4.87 3.61 4.21
N GLY A 144 -4.81 2.28 4.29
CA GLY A 144 -4.32 1.42 3.22
C GLY A 144 -5.34 1.18 2.12
N SER A 145 -6.62 1.50 2.30
CA SER A 145 -7.61 1.53 1.21
C SER A 145 -8.87 2.30 1.63
N GLY A 146 -9.91 2.30 0.78
CA GLY A 146 -11.18 2.94 1.09
C GLY A 146 -11.85 2.38 2.35
N TYR A 147 -12.65 3.20 3.04
CA TYR A 147 -13.02 2.99 4.44
C TYR A 147 -13.66 1.63 4.78
N GLN A 148 -14.32 0.95 3.83
CA GLN A 148 -14.97 -0.36 4.02
C GLN A 148 -14.16 -1.53 3.44
N SER A 149 -12.87 -1.34 3.18
CA SER A 149 -11.98 -2.30 2.55
C SER A 149 -10.77 -2.64 3.46
N HIS A 150 -9.80 -3.35 2.91
CA HIS A 150 -8.61 -3.84 3.60
C HIS A 150 -7.70 -2.71 4.10
N HIS A 151 -7.03 -2.92 5.24
CA HIS A 151 -6.10 -1.93 5.81
C HIS A 151 -6.69 -0.52 6.02
N ALA A 152 -8.01 -0.38 6.09
CA ALA A 152 -8.70 0.91 6.16
C ALA A 152 -8.77 1.46 7.60
N TYR A 153 -7.60 1.82 8.15
CA TYR A 153 -7.44 2.35 9.50
C TYR A 153 -6.17 3.24 9.58
N PRO A 154 -6.01 4.08 10.63
CA PRO A 154 -4.81 4.90 10.78
C PRO A 154 -3.53 4.07 10.88
N GLY A 155 -2.61 4.28 9.95
CA GLY A 155 -1.37 3.49 9.81
C GLY A 155 -1.50 2.26 8.92
N GLY A 156 -2.71 1.97 8.41
CA GLY A 156 -2.95 0.83 7.53
C GLY A 156 -2.20 0.92 6.20
N LEU A 157 -1.92 2.13 5.69
CA LEU A 157 -1.06 2.31 4.51
C LEU A 157 0.33 1.76 4.76
N VAL A 158 0.91 2.04 5.92
CA VAL A 158 2.25 1.59 6.27
C VAL A 158 2.31 0.07 6.36
N THR A 159 1.34 -0.57 7.04
CA THR A 159 1.31 -2.03 7.16
C THR A 159 1.07 -2.71 5.82
N HIS A 160 0.21 -2.14 4.97
CA HIS A 160 -0.05 -2.56 3.59
C HIS A 160 1.25 -2.54 2.78
N THR A 161 1.87 -1.36 2.67
CA THR A 161 3.09 -1.18 1.88
C THR A 161 4.25 -2.01 2.42
N ALA A 162 4.35 -2.21 3.74
CA ALA A 162 5.40 -3.03 4.34
C ALA A 162 5.26 -4.51 3.95
N LEU A 163 4.05 -5.08 4.01
CA LEU A 163 3.82 -6.45 3.55
C LEU A 163 4.17 -6.58 2.07
N ASN A 164 3.67 -5.67 1.24
CA ASN A 164 3.87 -5.73 -0.20
C ASN A 164 5.36 -5.63 -0.56
N THR A 165 6.10 -4.76 0.14
CA THR A 165 7.56 -4.63 -0.03
C THR A 165 8.29 -5.89 0.39
N LYS A 166 7.86 -6.58 1.46
CA LYS A 166 8.44 -7.88 1.85
C LYS A 166 8.18 -8.95 0.81
N VAL A 167 6.96 -9.04 0.26
CA VAL A 167 6.61 -9.99 -0.80
C VAL A 167 7.46 -9.73 -2.04
N SER A 168 7.56 -8.47 -2.47
CA SER A 168 8.36 -8.08 -3.64
C SER A 168 9.86 -8.35 -3.46
N LEU A 169 10.42 -8.11 -2.28
CA LEU A 169 11.80 -8.47 -1.96
C LEU A 169 12.02 -9.99 -1.90
N SER A 170 11.02 -10.75 -1.45
CA SER A 170 11.06 -12.22 -1.46
C SER A 170 11.09 -12.75 -2.90
N LEU A 171 10.23 -12.21 -3.79
CA LEU A 171 10.26 -12.55 -5.22
C LEU A 171 11.60 -12.17 -5.86
N TRP A 172 12.10 -10.97 -5.56
CA TRP A 172 13.41 -10.50 -6.03
C TRP A 172 14.55 -11.46 -5.64
N GLU A 173 14.63 -11.86 -4.37
CA GLU A 173 15.67 -12.79 -3.90
C GLU A 173 15.48 -14.19 -4.51
N HIS A 174 14.25 -14.69 -4.55
CA HIS A 174 14.02 -16.05 -5.01
C HIS A 174 14.16 -16.21 -6.52
N TYR A 175 13.89 -15.18 -7.31
CA TYR A 175 14.20 -15.19 -8.74
C TYR A 175 15.71 -15.36 -8.98
N LYS A 176 16.54 -14.71 -8.16
CA LYS A 176 17.99 -14.92 -8.16
C LYS A 176 18.36 -16.33 -7.74
N THR A 177 17.85 -16.83 -6.61
CA THR A 177 18.27 -18.15 -6.10
C THR A 177 17.76 -19.34 -6.92
N VAL A 178 16.61 -19.20 -7.61
CA VAL A 178 15.98 -20.27 -8.37
C VAL A 178 16.37 -20.22 -9.85
N TYR A 179 16.38 -19.02 -10.46
CA TYR A 179 16.61 -18.85 -11.90
C TYR A 179 17.98 -18.26 -12.26
N GLY A 180 18.76 -17.80 -11.28
CA GLY A 180 20.14 -17.34 -11.49
C GLY A 180 20.30 -15.95 -12.10
N PHE A 181 19.23 -15.15 -12.20
CA PHE A 181 19.29 -13.78 -12.70
C PHE A 181 18.88 -12.74 -11.65
N HIS A 182 19.31 -11.50 -11.84
CA HIS A 182 19.03 -10.40 -10.92
C HIS A 182 17.99 -9.46 -11.52
N LEU A 183 16.99 -9.13 -10.72
CA LEU A 183 16.12 -7.98 -10.96
C LEU A 183 16.74 -6.73 -10.34
N ASP A 184 16.38 -5.57 -10.86
CA ASP A 184 16.80 -4.29 -10.32
C ASP A 184 16.11 -4.05 -8.96
N ARG A 185 16.91 -4.18 -7.89
CA ARG A 185 16.42 -4.07 -6.53
C ARG A 185 15.92 -2.65 -6.19
N ASP A 186 16.55 -1.63 -6.75
CA ASP A 186 16.17 -0.24 -6.50
C ASP A 186 14.79 0.03 -7.10
N VAL A 187 14.54 -0.49 -8.30
CA VAL A 187 13.21 -0.43 -8.95
C VAL A 187 12.17 -1.18 -8.12
N VAL A 188 12.46 -2.42 -7.71
CA VAL A 188 11.55 -3.23 -6.89
C VAL A 188 11.15 -2.50 -5.59
N ILE A 189 12.13 -1.92 -4.88
CA ILE A 189 11.85 -1.20 -3.63
C ILE A 189 11.08 0.09 -3.92
N ALA A 190 11.57 0.94 -4.82
CA ALA A 190 10.97 2.24 -5.06
C ALA A 190 9.54 2.13 -5.63
N SER A 191 9.31 1.23 -6.59
CA SER A 191 7.99 1.05 -7.19
C SER A 191 6.98 0.52 -6.16
N GLN A 192 7.38 -0.45 -5.33
CA GLN A 192 6.50 -1.03 -4.33
C GLN A 192 6.23 -0.08 -3.17
N VAL A 193 7.23 0.65 -2.69
CA VAL A 193 7.05 1.60 -1.59
C VAL A 193 6.13 2.76 -2.00
N LEU A 194 6.16 3.16 -3.27
CA LEU A 194 5.44 4.34 -3.77
C LEU A 194 4.13 4.04 -4.51
N HIS A 195 3.77 2.77 -4.78
CA HIS A 195 2.59 2.44 -5.59
C HIS A 195 1.30 3.15 -5.12
N ASP A 196 1.14 3.30 -3.82
CA ASP A 196 -0.04 3.89 -3.18
C ASP A 196 0.23 5.24 -2.50
N LEU A 197 1.28 5.97 -2.90
CA LEU A 197 1.79 7.13 -2.15
C LEU A 197 0.73 8.19 -1.84
N HIS A 198 -0.29 8.35 -2.68
CA HIS A 198 -1.34 9.37 -2.50
C HIS A 198 -2.57 8.93 -1.72
N LYS A 199 -2.58 7.74 -1.14
CA LYS A 199 -3.65 7.34 -0.21
C LYS A 199 -3.88 8.36 0.92
N PRO A 200 -2.86 8.98 1.56
CA PRO A 200 -3.07 10.02 2.58
C PRO A 200 -3.77 11.28 2.05
N TRP A 201 -3.64 11.57 0.75
CA TRP A 201 -4.31 12.71 0.11
C TRP A 201 -5.73 12.38 -0.33
N VAL A 202 -6.02 11.20 -0.89
CA VAL A 202 -7.36 10.90 -1.41
C VAL A 202 -8.31 10.38 -0.35
N PHE A 203 -7.79 9.69 0.68
CA PHE A 203 -8.53 9.09 1.79
C PHE A 203 -8.41 9.93 3.07
N GLN A 204 -8.61 11.25 2.96
CA GLN A 204 -8.50 12.16 4.11
C GLN A 204 -9.49 11.80 5.20
N TRP A 205 -8.99 11.72 6.44
CA TRP A 205 -9.82 11.50 7.62
C TRP A 205 -10.82 12.63 7.83
N GLN A 206 -12.07 12.27 8.08
CA GLN A 206 -13.21 13.14 8.30
C GLN A 206 -13.52 13.26 9.80
N PRO A 207 -14.26 14.31 10.23
CA PRO A 207 -14.61 14.49 11.65
C PRO A 207 -15.36 13.31 12.28
N ASN A 208 -16.08 12.51 11.49
CA ASN A 208 -16.77 11.30 11.95
C ASN A 208 -15.86 10.06 12.05
N GLY A 209 -14.54 10.20 11.87
CA GLY A 209 -13.56 9.11 11.91
C GLY A 209 -13.47 8.28 10.62
N GLU A 210 -14.28 8.55 9.60
CA GLU A 210 -14.18 7.86 8.31
C GLU A 210 -13.14 8.51 7.40
N SER A 211 -12.60 7.77 6.44
CA SER A 211 -11.84 8.38 5.35
C SER A 211 -12.78 8.83 4.22
N ARG A 212 -12.46 9.93 3.54
CA ARG A 212 -13.13 10.37 2.29
C ARG A 212 -13.28 9.19 1.31
N THR A 213 -14.45 9.09 0.66
CA THR A 213 -14.66 8.14 -0.44
C THR A 213 -13.85 8.57 -1.66
N GLU A 214 -12.95 7.69 -2.09
CA GLU A 214 -12.17 7.86 -3.30
C GLU A 214 -13.05 7.87 -4.57
N ARG A 215 -12.65 8.69 -5.55
CA ARG A 215 -13.25 8.71 -6.88
C ARG A 215 -12.47 7.87 -7.89
N LYS A 216 -13.08 7.63 -9.05
CA LYS A 216 -12.46 6.89 -10.14
C LYS A 216 -11.79 7.82 -11.13
N LEU A 217 -10.56 7.49 -11.51
CA LEU A 217 -9.77 8.15 -12.55
C LEU A 217 -9.11 7.06 -13.41
N ALA A 218 -9.28 7.16 -14.73
CA ALA A 218 -8.78 6.18 -15.70
C ALA A 218 -9.17 4.73 -15.37
N GLY A 219 -10.40 4.53 -14.88
CA GLY A 219 -10.95 3.22 -14.54
C GLY A 219 -10.43 2.60 -13.24
N THR A 220 -9.54 3.27 -12.50
CA THR A 220 -9.04 2.84 -11.19
C THR A 220 -9.31 3.90 -10.12
N GLY A 221 -8.93 3.64 -8.86
CA GLY A 221 -8.95 4.64 -7.80
C GLY A 221 -7.99 5.79 -8.11
N GLU A 222 -8.42 7.03 -7.89
CA GLU A 222 -7.64 8.22 -8.23
C GLU A 222 -6.24 8.27 -7.58
N HIS A 223 -6.04 7.64 -6.40
CA HIS A 223 -4.71 7.54 -5.79
C HIS A 223 -3.67 6.93 -6.73
N HIS A 224 -4.03 5.92 -7.51
CA HIS A 224 -3.06 5.16 -8.31
C HIS A 224 -2.46 6.05 -9.40
N VAL A 225 -3.33 6.71 -10.18
CA VAL A 225 -2.93 7.63 -11.24
C VAL A 225 -2.17 8.83 -10.69
N TYR A 226 -2.63 9.40 -9.57
CA TYR A 226 -1.92 10.50 -8.92
C TYR A 226 -0.55 10.07 -8.40
N SER A 227 -0.42 8.87 -7.84
CA SER A 227 0.86 8.35 -7.32
C SER A 227 1.88 8.23 -8.45
N ILE A 228 1.46 7.77 -9.63
CA ILE A 228 2.31 7.75 -10.83
C ILE A 228 2.65 9.18 -11.26
N ALA A 229 1.67 10.09 -11.29
CA ALA A 229 1.87 11.48 -11.68
C ALA A 229 2.91 12.20 -10.79
N GLU A 230 2.89 11.96 -9.47
CA GLU A 230 3.88 12.54 -8.56
C GLU A 230 5.28 11.99 -8.78
N SER A 231 5.43 10.69 -8.97
CA SER A 231 6.72 10.08 -9.31
C SER A 231 7.28 10.67 -10.60
N LEU A 232 6.44 10.86 -11.62
CA LEU A 232 6.81 11.52 -12.87
C LEU A 232 7.18 12.99 -12.68
N HIS A 233 6.40 13.73 -11.90
CA HIS A 233 6.63 15.14 -11.61
C HIS A 233 7.98 15.35 -10.92
N ARG A 234 8.30 14.49 -9.94
CA ARG A 234 9.57 14.50 -9.21
C ARG A 234 10.76 13.95 -10.00
N GLY A 235 10.55 13.47 -11.22
CA GLY A 235 11.61 12.97 -12.10
C GLY A 235 12.22 11.65 -11.64
N LEU A 236 11.43 10.78 -11.01
CA LEU A 236 11.88 9.41 -10.72
C LEU A 236 12.21 8.66 -12.03
N PRO A 237 13.09 7.64 -11.98
CA PRO A 237 13.41 6.82 -13.15
C PRO A 237 12.14 6.23 -13.79
N VAL A 238 12.14 6.17 -15.11
CA VAL A 238 10.98 5.78 -15.91
C VAL A 238 10.58 4.34 -15.61
N GLU A 239 11.56 3.46 -15.43
CA GLU A 239 11.36 2.06 -15.03
C GLU A 239 10.69 1.93 -13.66
N VAL A 240 10.92 2.85 -12.72
CA VAL A 240 10.20 2.91 -11.44
C VAL A 240 8.75 3.28 -11.68
N CYS A 241 8.49 4.30 -12.51
CA CYS A 241 7.13 4.77 -12.80
C CYS A 241 6.30 3.71 -13.55
N VAL A 242 6.91 2.98 -14.50
CA VAL A 242 6.25 1.88 -15.23
C VAL A 242 5.98 0.71 -14.29
N ALA A 243 6.94 0.29 -13.46
CA ALA A 243 6.72 -0.79 -12.49
C ALA A 243 5.66 -0.40 -11.45
N GLN A 244 5.66 0.86 -10.98
CA GLN A 244 4.67 1.40 -10.06
C GLN A 244 3.27 1.35 -10.68
N ALA A 245 3.12 1.74 -11.95
CA ALA A 245 1.84 1.66 -12.65
C ALA A 245 1.29 0.23 -12.73
N CYS A 246 2.17 -0.78 -12.73
CA CYS A 246 1.78 -2.18 -12.77
C CYS A 246 1.33 -2.77 -11.43
N ALA A 247 1.31 -2.03 -10.32
CA ALA A 247 0.83 -2.57 -9.04
C ALA A 247 -0.60 -3.14 -9.15
N HIS A 248 -1.52 -2.38 -9.76
CA HIS A 248 -2.94 -2.74 -9.80
C HIS A 248 -3.34 -3.61 -11.02
N ASN A 249 -2.46 -3.80 -12.00
CA ASN A 249 -2.62 -4.78 -13.09
C ASN A 249 -1.28 -4.99 -13.84
N HIS A 250 -1.11 -6.09 -14.57
CA HIS A 250 0.18 -6.48 -15.13
C HIS A 250 0.23 -6.48 -16.67
N PRO A 251 1.42 -6.40 -17.30
CA PRO A 251 1.54 -6.40 -18.76
C PRO A 251 1.73 -7.81 -19.33
N GLY A 252 1.15 -8.84 -18.67
CA GLY A 252 1.37 -10.24 -19.06
C GLY A 252 0.57 -10.67 -20.27
N PHE A 253 -0.61 -10.07 -20.45
CA PHE A 253 -1.48 -10.29 -21.60
C PHE A 253 -1.97 -8.96 -22.15
N PRO A 254 -2.32 -8.88 -23.45
CA PRO A 254 -2.74 -7.63 -24.07
C PRO A 254 -3.90 -6.95 -23.34
N LYS A 255 -4.87 -7.72 -22.83
CA LYS A 255 -6.04 -7.17 -22.15
C LYS A 255 -5.69 -6.53 -20.80
N ASP A 256 -4.79 -7.15 -20.05
CA ASP A 256 -4.35 -6.66 -18.75
C ASP A 256 -3.45 -5.43 -18.87
N GLU A 257 -2.62 -5.40 -19.92
CA GLU A 257 -1.72 -4.29 -20.23
C GLU A 257 -2.46 -2.97 -20.57
N GLU A 258 -3.70 -3.05 -21.08
CA GLU A 258 -4.52 -1.86 -21.36
C GLU A 258 -4.65 -0.94 -20.14
N ALA A 259 -4.66 -1.51 -18.93
CA ALA A 259 -4.84 -0.74 -17.69
C ALA A 259 -3.59 0.09 -17.33
N PRO A 260 -2.37 -0.49 -17.15
CA PRO A 260 -1.16 0.29 -16.94
C PRO A 260 -0.90 1.34 -18.02
N VAL A 261 -1.15 1.01 -19.30
CA VAL A 261 -1.03 1.97 -20.41
C VAL A 261 -1.96 3.17 -20.21
N ARG A 262 -3.21 2.93 -19.84
CA ARG A 262 -4.19 4.00 -19.59
C ARG A 262 -3.79 4.88 -18.40
N TRP A 263 -3.29 4.29 -17.32
CA TRP A 263 -2.87 5.03 -16.13
C TRP A 263 -1.63 5.87 -16.39
N LEU A 264 -0.65 5.35 -17.11
CA LEU A 264 0.54 6.11 -17.52
C LEU A 264 0.18 7.28 -18.45
N LYS A 265 -0.77 7.11 -19.38
CA LYS A 265 -1.28 8.22 -20.21
C LYS A 265 -1.95 9.30 -19.37
N ALA A 266 -2.83 8.92 -18.46
CA ALA A 266 -3.51 9.88 -17.58
C ALA A 266 -2.51 10.62 -16.67
N ALA A 267 -1.54 9.92 -16.09
CA ALA A 267 -0.47 10.52 -15.27
C ALA A 267 0.45 11.44 -16.08
N ALA A 268 0.78 11.07 -17.33
CA ALA A 268 1.53 11.92 -18.24
C ALA A 268 0.74 13.21 -18.59
N THR A 269 -0.57 13.10 -18.84
CA THR A 269 -1.44 14.26 -19.06
C THR A 269 -1.52 15.18 -17.84
N LEU A 270 -1.65 14.64 -16.63
CA LEU A 270 -1.63 15.44 -15.40
C LEU A 270 -0.33 16.20 -15.19
N THR A 271 0.78 15.73 -15.77
CA THR A 271 2.11 16.32 -15.62
C THR A 271 2.60 17.06 -16.87
N GLY A 272 1.75 17.18 -17.91
CA GLY A 272 2.12 17.80 -19.18
C GLY A 272 3.24 17.07 -19.94
N LYS A 273 3.46 15.79 -19.67
CA LYS A 273 4.51 14.97 -20.30
C LYS A 273 3.96 14.19 -21.47
N ASP A 274 4.81 13.96 -22.47
CA ASP A 274 4.54 13.02 -23.56
C ASP A 274 4.97 11.61 -23.12
N PRO A 275 4.05 10.63 -23.05
CA PRO A 275 4.37 9.32 -22.49
C PRO A 275 5.34 8.49 -23.36
N VAL A 276 5.40 8.73 -24.67
CA VAL A 276 6.33 8.03 -25.57
C VAL A 276 7.72 8.66 -25.47
N LYS A 277 7.82 10.00 -25.54
CA LYS A 277 9.11 10.70 -25.42
C LYS A 277 9.76 10.52 -24.04
N THR A 278 8.92 10.37 -23.01
CA THR A 278 9.39 10.07 -21.64
C THR A 278 9.80 8.61 -21.48
N GLY A 279 9.46 7.73 -22.43
CA GLY A 279 9.76 6.29 -22.35
C GLY A 279 8.81 5.48 -21.46
N LEU A 280 7.65 6.04 -21.08
CA LEU A 280 6.64 5.34 -20.29
C LEU A 280 5.89 4.29 -21.12
N LEU A 281 5.80 4.52 -22.42
CA LEU A 281 5.15 3.64 -23.40
C LEU A 281 6.14 3.33 -24.52
N ASP A 282 5.87 2.25 -25.25
CA ASP A 282 6.60 1.94 -26.48
C ASP A 282 6.36 3.02 -27.56
N SER A 283 7.17 3.00 -28.62
CA SER A 283 7.19 3.97 -29.71
C SER A 283 5.83 4.22 -30.40
N ASP A 284 4.94 3.24 -30.39
CA ASP A 284 3.59 3.34 -30.95
C ASP A 284 2.56 3.92 -29.96
N GLY A 285 2.94 4.09 -28.69
CA GLY A 285 2.09 4.57 -27.60
C GLY A 285 0.95 3.62 -27.21
N ARG A 286 1.00 2.34 -27.62
CA ARG A 286 -0.08 1.36 -27.39
C ARG A 286 0.24 0.35 -26.30
N THR A 287 1.52 0.08 -26.06
CA THR A 287 1.98 -0.91 -25.08
C THR A 287 3.00 -0.30 -24.11
N LEU A 288 3.34 -1.04 -23.05
CA LEU A 288 4.49 -0.69 -22.23
C LEU A 288 5.79 -0.95 -23.01
N PRO A 289 6.94 -0.35 -22.62
CA PRO A 289 8.21 -0.58 -23.29
C PRO A 289 8.53 -2.07 -23.43
N VAL A 290 8.98 -2.46 -24.63
CA VAL A 290 9.43 -3.81 -24.95
C VAL A 290 10.97 -3.88 -25.01
N PRO A 291 11.62 -4.93 -24.45
CA PRO A 291 11.02 -6.02 -23.69
C PRO A 291 10.46 -5.56 -22.34
N ARG A 292 9.35 -6.16 -21.91
CA ARG A 292 8.70 -5.84 -20.64
C ARG A 292 9.62 -6.21 -19.49
N ARG A 293 9.85 -5.24 -18.61
CA ARG A 293 10.67 -5.43 -17.41
C ARG A 293 9.97 -6.34 -16.42
N MET A 294 10.72 -7.25 -15.80
CA MET A 294 10.19 -8.23 -14.85
C MET A 294 9.77 -7.58 -13.54
N GLU A 295 10.35 -6.43 -13.18
CA GLU A 295 9.97 -5.64 -12.01
C GLU A 295 8.51 -5.16 -12.07
N ASN A 296 7.96 -4.99 -13.28
CA ASN A 296 6.54 -4.69 -13.49
C ASN A 296 5.63 -5.79 -12.89
N PHE A 297 6.04 -7.05 -13.04
CA PHE A 297 5.30 -8.20 -12.53
C PHE A 297 5.54 -8.40 -11.03
N VAL A 298 6.76 -8.15 -10.55
CA VAL A 298 7.06 -8.20 -9.12
C VAL A 298 6.22 -7.19 -8.35
N CYS A 299 6.12 -5.95 -8.85
CA CYS A 299 5.29 -4.91 -8.23
C CYS A 299 3.81 -5.34 -8.16
N HIS A 300 3.28 -5.92 -9.23
CA HIS A 300 1.91 -6.46 -9.26
C HIS A 300 1.68 -7.59 -8.25
N LEU A 301 2.60 -8.56 -8.20
CA LEU A 301 2.50 -9.71 -7.30
C LEU A 301 2.71 -9.31 -5.83
N GLY A 302 3.51 -8.28 -5.58
CA GLY A 302 3.70 -7.69 -4.26
C GLY A 302 2.43 -7.09 -3.68
N ASP A 303 1.60 -6.46 -4.52
CA ASP A 303 0.34 -5.82 -4.12
C ASP A 303 -0.87 -6.79 -4.09
N HIS A 304 -0.65 -8.10 -4.12
CA HIS A 304 -1.73 -9.08 -4.32
C HIS A 304 -2.41 -9.57 -3.02
N ASP A 305 -2.06 -9.02 -1.85
CA ASP A 305 -2.60 -9.48 -0.56
C ASP A 305 -4.12 -9.25 -0.42
N TRP A 306 -4.69 -8.34 -1.22
CA TRP A 306 -6.12 -8.00 -1.26
C TRP A 306 -7.04 -9.22 -1.44
N VAL A 307 -6.55 -10.29 -2.07
CA VAL A 307 -7.30 -11.55 -2.23
C VAL A 307 -7.76 -12.10 -0.88
N LEU A 308 -6.92 -11.97 0.16
CA LEU A 308 -7.26 -12.35 1.52
C LEU A 308 -7.73 -11.15 2.35
N THR A 309 -7.08 -10.01 2.24
CA THR A 309 -7.29 -8.90 3.19
C THR A 309 -8.63 -8.18 2.99
N VAL A 310 -9.19 -8.16 1.78
CA VAL A 310 -10.51 -7.57 1.50
C VAL A 310 -11.66 -8.36 2.16
N PRO A 311 -11.82 -9.68 1.95
CA PRO A 311 -12.87 -10.42 2.64
C PRO A 311 -12.64 -10.45 4.17
N ALA A 312 -11.39 -10.57 4.64
CA ALA A 312 -11.05 -10.48 6.06
C ALA A 312 -11.58 -9.20 6.72
N ALA A 313 -11.39 -8.05 6.06
CA ALA A 313 -11.92 -6.78 6.54
C ALA A 313 -13.45 -6.79 6.71
N LYS A 314 -14.18 -7.33 5.73
CA LYS A 314 -15.65 -7.40 5.81
C LYS A 314 -16.10 -8.22 7.02
N TRP A 315 -15.53 -9.41 7.21
CA TRP A 315 -15.90 -10.28 8.32
C TRP A 315 -15.57 -9.64 9.68
N VAL A 316 -14.38 -9.07 9.83
CA VAL A 316 -13.98 -8.43 11.10
C VAL A 316 -14.79 -7.17 11.39
N ILE A 317 -15.13 -6.35 10.39
CA ILE A 317 -15.95 -5.15 10.59
C ILE A 317 -17.34 -5.51 11.11
N GLU A 318 -17.97 -6.55 10.58
CA GLU A 318 -19.28 -7.00 11.08
C GLU A 318 -19.20 -7.51 12.52
N GLU A 319 -18.17 -8.30 12.87
CA GLU A 319 -17.95 -8.73 14.25
C GLU A 319 -17.66 -7.55 15.19
N MET A 320 -16.90 -6.55 14.74
CA MET A 320 -16.63 -5.34 15.51
C MET A 320 -17.91 -4.57 15.85
N LYS A 321 -18.91 -4.55 14.96
CA LYS A 321 -20.22 -3.93 15.26
C LYS A 321 -20.93 -4.69 16.39
N GLN A 322 -20.89 -6.02 16.37
CA GLN A 322 -21.48 -6.85 17.43
C GLN A 322 -20.78 -6.60 18.76
N ILE A 323 -19.44 -6.56 18.76
CA ILE A 323 -18.62 -6.24 19.93
C ILE A 323 -18.93 -4.83 20.46
N ALA A 324 -19.07 -3.84 19.58
CA ALA A 324 -19.41 -2.46 19.97
C ALA A 324 -20.75 -2.37 20.71
N VAL A 325 -21.77 -3.10 20.26
CA VAL A 325 -23.08 -3.15 20.94
C VAL A 325 -22.97 -3.92 22.26
N LYS A 326 -22.48 -5.16 22.20
CA LYS A 326 -22.49 -6.09 23.34
C LYS A 326 -21.57 -5.62 24.47
N ASP A 327 -20.35 -5.24 24.14
CA ASP A 327 -19.29 -5.04 25.14
C ASP A 327 -19.15 -3.56 25.51
N TYR A 328 -19.38 -2.65 24.56
CA TYR A 328 -19.23 -1.19 24.76
C TYR A 328 -20.55 -0.44 24.89
N GLY A 329 -21.70 -1.13 24.77
CA GLY A 329 -23.03 -0.54 24.97
C GLY A 329 -23.40 0.50 23.91
N MET A 330 -22.84 0.42 22.70
CA MET A 330 -23.18 1.32 21.60
C MET A 330 -24.58 1.02 21.04
N SER A 331 -25.31 2.06 20.66
CA SER A 331 -26.60 1.93 19.96
C SER A 331 -26.41 1.65 18.46
N GLU A 332 -27.48 1.25 17.76
CA GLU A 332 -27.43 1.12 16.29
C GLU A 332 -27.07 2.42 15.57
N ALA A 333 -27.41 3.57 16.15
CA ALA A 333 -27.05 4.87 15.62
C ALA A 333 -25.54 5.14 15.75
N ASP A 334 -24.93 4.72 16.86
CA ASP A 334 -23.49 4.87 17.10
C ASP A 334 -22.65 4.07 16.09
N LEU A 335 -23.18 2.95 15.58
CA LEU A 335 -22.53 2.11 14.56
C LEU A 335 -22.35 2.82 13.20
N LYS A 336 -23.03 3.94 12.99
CA LYS A 336 -22.92 4.77 11.77
C LYS A 336 -22.21 6.11 12.03
N GLY A 337 -21.62 6.26 13.22
CA GLY A 337 -21.07 7.53 13.70
C GLY A 337 -19.64 7.42 14.23
N SER A 338 -19.15 8.56 14.70
CA SER A 338 -17.77 8.71 15.21
C SER A 338 -17.42 7.73 16.32
N ARG A 339 -18.39 7.37 17.17
CA ARG A 339 -18.17 6.50 18.32
C ARG A 339 -17.70 5.10 17.90
N PHE A 340 -18.38 4.46 16.95
CA PHE A 340 -17.93 3.18 16.39
C PHE A 340 -16.67 3.32 15.54
N ASN A 341 -16.63 4.34 14.70
CA ASN A 341 -15.51 4.57 13.78
C ASN A 341 -14.18 4.74 14.54
N GLN A 342 -14.17 5.49 15.64
CA GLN A 342 -12.97 5.68 16.46
C GLN A 342 -12.55 4.41 17.19
N LEU A 343 -13.49 3.66 17.77
CA LEU A 343 -13.18 2.35 18.38
C LEU A 343 -12.54 1.41 17.35
N ARG A 344 -13.18 1.27 16.19
CA ARG A 344 -12.70 0.46 15.07
C ARG A 344 -11.30 0.90 14.64
N ASN A 345 -11.11 2.19 14.37
CA ASN A 345 -9.85 2.75 13.88
C ASN A 345 -8.69 2.46 14.82
N TYR A 346 -8.88 2.71 16.12
CA TYR A 346 -7.84 2.46 17.11
C TYR A 346 -7.52 0.97 17.22
N VAL A 347 -8.54 0.13 17.36
CA VAL A 347 -8.37 -1.33 17.48
C VAL A 347 -7.67 -1.90 16.26
N PHE A 348 -8.05 -1.47 15.05
CA PHE A 348 -7.41 -1.90 13.82
C PHE A 348 -6.00 -1.35 13.68
N SER A 349 -5.73 -0.13 14.16
CA SER A 349 -4.36 0.40 14.21
C SER A 349 -3.47 -0.43 15.12
N GLN A 350 -3.94 -0.85 16.30
CA GLN A 350 -3.12 -1.60 17.26
C GLN A 350 -2.94 -3.08 16.87
N ALA A 351 -4.00 -3.75 16.43
CA ALA A 351 -4.00 -5.20 16.21
C ALA A 351 -3.96 -5.62 14.74
N SER A 352 -4.12 -4.68 13.80
CA SER A 352 -4.41 -4.90 12.38
C SER A 352 -5.69 -5.70 12.12
N ILE A 353 -6.35 -5.45 10.99
CA ILE A 353 -7.48 -6.27 10.55
C ILE A 353 -7.07 -7.73 10.39
N MET A 354 -5.86 -7.99 9.88
CA MET A 354 -5.37 -9.35 9.63
C MET A 354 -5.05 -10.11 10.91
N GLY A 355 -4.47 -9.45 11.91
CA GLY A 355 -4.29 -10.02 13.24
C GLY A 355 -5.62 -10.40 13.87
N LEU A 356 -6.61 -9.51 13.80
CA LEU A 356 -7.96 -9.78 14.32
C LEU A 356 -8.68 -10.88 13.54
N TYR A 357 -8.54 -10.93 12.21
CA TYR A 357 -9.11 -12.01 11.41
C TYR A 357 -8.44 -13.36 11.71
N HIS A 358 -7.13 -13.39 11.95
CA HIS A 358 -6.45 -14.59 12.42
C HIS A 358 -7.05 -15.09 13.74
N VAL A 359 -7.31 -14.20 14.70
CA VAL A 359 -7.99 -14.55 15.95
C VAL A 359 -9.39 -15.11 15.69
N LEU A 360 -10.19 -14.41 14.89
CA LEU A 360 -11.56 -14.82 14.56
C LEU A 360 -11.59 -16.21 13.90
N SER A 361 -10.76 -16.42 12.88
CA SER A 361 -10.75 -17.65 12.08
C SER A 361 -10.21 -18.88 12.81
N THR A 362 -9.35 -18.68 13.82
CA THR A 362 -8.71 -19.79 14.55
C THR A 362 -9.26 -20.03 15.95
N ARG A 363 -9.83 -19.00 16.59
CA ARG A 363 -10.26 -19.03 18.00
C ARG A 363 -11.69 -18.52 18.22
N GLY A 364 -12.37 -18.03 17.18
CA GLY A 364 -13.77 -17.63 17.24
C GLY A 364 -14.03 -16.22 17.80
N ALA A 365 -15.31 -15.83 17.79
CA ALA A 365 -15.77 -14.48 18.11
C ALA A 365 -15.52 -14.05 19.57
N GLU A 366 -15.57 -14.99 20.52
CA GLU A 366 -15.29 -14.70 21.93
C GLU A 366 -13.82 -14.29 22.14
N ALA A 367 -12.87 -15.02 21.52
CA ALA A 367 -11.46 -14.66 21.55
C ALA A 367 -11.19 -13.31 20.85
N LEU A 368 -11.93 -13.01 19.79
CA LEU A 368 -11.88 -11.70 19.14
C LEU A 368 -12.35 -10.59 20.10
N SER A 369 -13.52 -10.74 20.73
CA SER A 369 -14.04 -9.80 21.75
C SER A 369 -13.02 -9.55 22.86
N HIS A 370 -12.43 -10.60 23.44
CA HIS A 370 -11.37 -10.45 24.45
C HIS A 370 -10.13 -9.72 23.92
N THR A 371 -9.74 -9.98 22.67
CA THR A 371 -8.62 -9.26 22.05
C THR A 371 -8.96 -7.76 21.93
N VAL A 372 -10.17 -7.42 21.50
CA VAL A 372 -10.63 -6.02 21.40
C VAL A 372 -10.65 -5.35 22.78
N GLN A 373 -11.14 -6.04 23.82
CA GLN A 373 -11.16 -5.54 25.21
C GLN A 373 -9.74 -5.37 25.80
N SER A 374 -8.76 -6.15 25.33
CA SER A 374 -7.36 -5.95 25.73
C SER A 374 -6.74 -4.69 25.12
N VAL A 375 -7.31 -4.17 24.01
CA VAL A 375 -6.88 -2.94 23.35
C VAL A 375 -7.63 -1.73 23.89
N VAL A 376 -8.95 -1.84 24.10
CA VAL A 376 -9.78 -0.76 24.64
C VAL A 376 -10.60 -1.29 25.81
N VAL A 377 -10.44 -0.71 27.00
CA VAL A 377 -11.28 -1.07 28.16
C VAL A 377 -12.47 -0.14 28.26
N ARG A 378 -13.63 -0.71 28.61
CA ARG A 378 -14.80 0.05 29.02
C ARG A 378 -14.53 0.56 30.43
N SER A 379 -14.35 1.88 30.55
CA SER A 379 -14.22 2.59 31.83
C SER A 379 -15.42 2.37 32.73
#